data_AF-A0A1Y1UWX6-F1
#
_entry.id   AF-A0A1Y1UWX6-F1
#
_cell.length_a   1.000
_cell.length_b   1.000
_cell.length_c   1.000
_cell.angle_alpha   90.00
_cell.angle_beta   90.00
_cell.angle_gamma   90.00
#
_symmetry.space_group_name_H-M   'P 1'
#
loop_
_entity.id
_entity.type
_entity.pdbx_description
1 polymer ?
#
loop_
_entity_poly.entity_id
_entity_poly.type
_entity_poly.pdbx_seq_one_letter_code
_entity_poly.pdbx_strand_id
1 'polypeptide(L)'
;MFYNDIESNSIDENAISEIYQYAKIHKYNLKLNKNVYNKDKSIYYMKLSVILETIVEGLKKKNYDWVFWVNSDVSITNPGIKLETFLPTDENVHFLASSDNDGLNDGVFFIRVHPWSYDILLNAFSYSHYNKGKFLKFAEQTCLNNILSDESHKDHYVIVPNEWFNVNFDDRKKGDFIVHFKDIEFKNEKAMNLRKEINNEWYEASNNKDLRKEVLDYYQKSRSSQSHGGVFKEINYDNKKKL
;
A
#
# COMPACT_ATOMS: atom_id res chain seq x y z
N MET A 1 7.70 -11.38 -5.70
CA MET A 1 7.75 -12.46 -6.71
C MET A 1 8.95 -12.25 -7.63
N PHE A 2 9.50 -13.30 -8.23
CA PHE A 2 10.58 -13.19 -9.23
C PHE A 2 9.98 -12.93 -10.61
N TYR A 3 10.50 -11.95 -11.35
CA TYR A 3 10.03 -11.64 -12.71
C TYR A 3 10.17 -12.82 -13.69
N ASN A 4 11.12 -13.73 -13.44
CA ASN A 4 11.40 -14.86 -14.32
C ASN A 4 10.42 -16.03 -14.18
N ASP A 5 9.56 -16.03 -13.15
CA ASP A 5 8.62 -17.11 -12.84
C ASP A 5 7.16 -16.62 -12.84
N ILE A 6 6.86 -15.51 -13.53
CA ILE A 6 5.49 -15.03 -13.68
C ILE A 6 4.77 -15.95 -14.67
N GLU A 7 3.82 -16.73 -14.16
CA GLU A 7 2.98 -17.60 -14.99
C GLU A 7 2.01 -16.76 -15.84
N SER A 8 1.78 -17.21 -17.07
CA SER A 8 0.80 -16.54 -17.94
C SER A 8 -0.61 -16.64 -17.36
N ASN A 9 -1.35 -15.54 -17.42
CA ASN A 9 -2.67 -15.34 -16.83
C ASN A 9 -2.70 -15.43 -15.30
N SER A 10 -1.55 -15.35 -14.62
CA SER A 10 -1.49 -15.20 -13.17
C SER A 10 -2.02 -13.83 -12.72
N ILE A 11 -2.41 -13.72 -11.45
CA ILE A 11 -2.78 -12.44 -10.86
C ILE A 11 -1.65 -11.42 -11.00
N ASP A 12 -0.39 -11.84 -10.83
CA ASP A 12 0.77 -10.97 -10.90
C ASP A 12 1.01 -10.40 -12.30
N GLU A 13 0.92 -11.24 -13.36
CA GLU A 13 1.03 -10.76 -14.75
C GLU A 13 -0.05 -9.72 -15.07
N ASN A 14 -1.29 -10.04 -14.67
CA ASN A 14 -2.44 -9.20 -14.92
C ASN A 14 -2.33 -7.87 -14.15
N ALA A 15 -1.92 -7.89 -12.88
CA ALA A 15 -1.72 -6.68 -12.09
C ALA A 15 -0.67 -5.77 -12.75
N ILE A 16 0.46 -6.31 -13.21
CA ILE A 16 1.48 -5.54 -13.95
C ILE A 16 0.88 -4.90 -15.21
N SER A 17 0.11 -5.66 -15.98
CA SER A 17 -0.55 -5.18 -17.20
C SER A 17 -1.57 -4.07 -16.91
N GLU A 18 -2.42 -4.26 -15.91
CA GLU A 18 -3.44 -3.30 -15.49
C GLU A 18 -2.81 -2.01 -14.97
N ILE A 19 -1.80 -2.11 -14.09
CA ILE A 19 -1.06 -0.95 -13.56
C ILE A 19 -0.34 -0.20 -14.69
N TYR A 20 0.25 -0.90 -15.66
CA TYR A 20 0.87 -0.27 -16.82
C TYR A 20 -0.14 0.52 -17.66
N GLN A 21 -1.32 -0.07 -17.92
CA GLN A 21 -2.39 0.62 -18.64
C GLN A 21 -2.89 1.84 -17.87
N TYR A 22 -3.12 1.69 -16.56
CA TYR A 22 -3.54 2.79 -15.68
C TYR A 22 -2.53 3.95 -15.69
N ALA A 23 -1.24 3.64 -15.52
CA ALA A 23 -0.17 4.63 -15.58
C ALA A 23 -0.15 5.36 -16.93
N LYS A 24 -0.34 4.63 -18.04
CA LYS A 24 -0.39 5.23 -19.38
C LYS A 24 -1.61 6.15 -19.57
N ILE A 25 -2.78 5.75 -19.09
CA ILE A 25 -4.03 6.53 -19.18
C ILE A 25 -3.88 7.87 -18.45
N HIS A 26 -3.31 7.85 -17.25
CA HIS A 26 -3.21 9.04 -16.39
C HIS A 26 -1.85 9.76 -16.48
N LYS A 27 -0.94 9.28 -17.33
CA LYS A 27 0.41 9.84 -17.55
C LYS A 27 1.28 9.79 -16.29
N TYR A 28 1.18 8.71 -15.52
CA TYR A 28 2.07 8.43 -14.40
C TYR A 28 3.33 7.68 -14.85
N ASN A 29 4.41 7.85 -14.10
CA ASN A 29 5.62 7.05 -14.28
C ASN A 29 5.43 5.67 -13.63
N LEU A 30 5.79 4.60 -14.34
CA LEU A 30 5.81 3.25 -13.78
C LEU A 30 7.25 2.78 -13.56
N LYS A 31 7.54 2.32 -12.34
CA LYS A 31 8.79 1.62 -12.01
C LYS A 31 8.45 0.17 -11.62
N LEU A 32 8.87 -0.77 -12.45
CA LEU A 32 8.75 -2.21 -12.18
C LEU A 32 10.12 -2.75 -11.77
N ASN A 33 10.25 -3.19 -10.52
CA ASN A 33 11.45 -3.90 -10.09
C ASN A 33 11.39 -5.38 -10.48
N LYS A 34 12.45 -5.87 -11.13
CA LYS A 34 12.57 -7.26 -11.59
C LYS A 34 13.66 -8.04 -10.86
N ASN A 35 14.42 -7.38 -10.00
CA ASN A 35 15.63 -7.92 -9.38
C ASN A 35 15.45 -8.12 -7.87
N VAL A 36 16.12 -9.14 -7.33
CA VAL A 36 16.24 -9.33 -5.87
C VAL A 36 17.66 -8.96 -5.46
N TYR A 37 17.79 -7.88 -4.69
CA TYR A 37 19.09 -7.31 -4.30
C TYR A 37 19.69 -8.03 -3.07
N ASN A 38 18.84 -8.47 -2.14
CA ASN A 38 19.24 -9.16 -0.93
C ASN A 38 18.44 -10.45 -0.80
N LYS A 39 19.13 -11.60 -0.94
CA LYS A 39 18.54 -12.94 -0.83
C LYS A 39 18.54 -13.49 0.60
N ASP A 40 19.17 -12.79 1.54
CA ASP A 40 19.27 -13.20 2.95
C ASP A 40 18.04 -12.75 3.76
N LYS A 41 17.27 -11.79 3.24
CA LYS A 41 15.99 -11.35 3.83
C LYS A 41 14.81 -11.91 3.04
N SER A 42 13.67 -12.04 3.73
CA SER A 42 12.41 -12.38 3.08
C SER A 42 12.09 -11.40 1.95
N ILE A 43 11.46 -11.89 0.88
CA ILE A 43 11.13 -11.12 -0.32
C ILE A 43 10.31 -9.87 -0.03
N TYR A 44 9.53 -9.85 1.05
CA TYR A 44 8.72 -8.69 1.48
C TYR A 44 9.59 -7.44 1.75
N TYR A 45 10.83 -7.62 2.21
CA TYR A 45 11.75 -6.50 2.43
C TYR A 45 12.22 -5.82 1.15
N MET A 46 12.07 -6.46 -0.02
CA MET A 46 12.44 -5.85 -1.30
C MET A 46 11.65 -4.59 -1.60
N LYS A 47 10.39 -4.51 -1.14
CA LYS A 47 9.56 -3.31 -1.23
C LYS A 47 10.27 -2.08 -0.68
N LEU A 48 10.80 -2.16 0.54
CA LEU A 48 11.50 -1.06 1.18
C LEU A 48 12.73 -0.63 0.37
N SER A 49 13.52 -1.57 -0.16
CA SER A 49 14.69 -1.26 -0.99
C SER A 49 14.31 -0.53 -2.28
N VAL A 50 13.27 -0.99 -2.98
CA VAL A 50 12.81 -0.40 -4.25
C VAL A 50 12.25 1.00 -4.02
N ILE A 51 11.48 1.18 -2.94
CA ILE A 51 10.92 2.49 -2.60
C ILE A 51 12.05 3.43 -2.14
N LEU A 52 13.01 2.98 -1.33
CA LEU A 52 14.18 3.78 -0.94
C LEU A 52 14.96 4.29 -2.16
N GLU A 53 15.24 3.41 -3.12
CA GLU A 53 15.90 3.79 -4.39
C GLU A 53 15.10 4.87 -5.13
N THR A 54 13.78 4.73 -5.15
CA THR A 54 12.85 5.68 -5.78
C THR A 54 12.80 7.01 -5.03
N ILE A 55 12.74 7.01 -3.71
CA ILE A 55 12.79 8.23 -2.88
C ILE A 55 14.11 8.96 -3.11
N VAL A 56 15.25 8.27 -3.11
CA VAL A 56 16.57 8.87 -3.37
C VAL A 56 16.62 9.50 -4.77
N GLU A 57 16.08 8.81 -5.79
CA GLU A 57 15.97 9.37 -7.13
C GLU A 57 15.11 10.63 -7.17
N GLY A 58 13.91 10.59 -6.56
CA GLY A 58 13.01 11.73 -6.48
C GLY A 58 13.63 12.93 -5.74
N LEU A 59 14.32 12.70 -4.63
CA LEU A 59 15.01 13.76 -3.87
C LEU A 59 16.11 14.43 -4.71
N LYS A 60 16.81 13.64 -5.55
CA LYS A 60 17.89 14.15 -6.42
C LYS A 60 17.36 14.88 -7.65
N LYS A 61 16.35 14.32 -8.32
CA LYS A 61 15.89 14.77 -9.64
C LYS A 61 14.69 15.72 -9.57
N LYS A 62 13.92 15.69 -8.47
CA LYS A 62 12.71 16.49 -8.25
C LYS A 62 11.68 16.37 -9.38
N ASN A 63 11.53 15.16 -9.92
CA ASN A 63 10.66 14.86 -11.07
C ASN A 63 9.31 14.22 -10.69
N TYR A 64 9.09 13.92 -9.41
CA TYR A 64 7.81 13.48 -8.84
C TYR A 64 7.80 13.75 -7.34
N ASP A 65 6.61 13.96 -6.78
CA ASP A 65 6.41 14.29 -5.36
C ASP A 65 5.96 13.09 -4.52
N TRP A 66 5.35 12.09 -5.15
CA TRP A 66 4.75 10.94 -4.48
C TRP A 66 5.10 9.64 -5.19
N VAL A 67 5.28 8.60 -4.39
CA VAL A 67 5.38 7.21 -4.83
C VAL A 67 4.11 6.50 -4.39
N PHE A 68 3.41 5.89 -5.34
CA PHE A 68 2.28 5.00 -5.08
C PHE A 68 2.77 3.56 -5.20
N TRP A 69 2.84 2.86 -4.07
CA TRP A 69 3.22 1.45 -4.03
C TRP A 69 1.98 0.57 -4.18
N VAL A 70 2.11 -0.49 -4.97
CA VAL A 70 1.06 -1.49 -5.19
C VAL A 70 1.70 -2.87 -5.23
N ASN A 71 1.22 -3.81 -4.42
CA ASN A 71 1.60 -5.22 -4.53
C ASN A 71 1.12 -5.84 -5.85
N SER A 72 1.70 -6.97 -6.24
CA SER A 72 1.33 -7.67 -7.47
C SER A 72 0.06 -8.53 -7.35
N ASP A 73 -0.50 -8.67 -6.15
CA ASP A 73 -1.72 -9.44 -5.90
C ASP A 73 -2.97 -8.55 -5.83
N VAL A 74 -3.12 -7.63 -6.78
CA VAL A 74 -4.26 -6.70 -6.88
C VAL A 74 -5.01 -6.81 -8.20
N SER A 75 -6.16 -6.16 -8.31
CA SER A 75 -6.80 -5.82 -9.59
C SER A 75 -7.32 -4.38 -9.57
N ILE A 76 -7.13 -3.65 -10.67
CA ILE A 76 -7.67 -2.29 -10.83
C ILE A 76 -9.12 -2.41 -11.32
N THR A 77 -10.08 -2.10 -10.44
CA THR A 77 -11.51 -2.25 -10.70
C THR A 77 -12.20 -0.97 -11.16
N ASN A 78 -11.65 0.21 -10.86
CA ASN A 78 -12.12 1.49 -11.38
C ASN A 78 -10.95 2.37 -11.86
N PRO A 79 -10.44 2.16 -13.09
CA PRO A 79 -9.31 2.90 -13.61
C PRO A 79 -9.62 4.39 -13.87
N GLY A 80 -10.87 4.84 -13.72
CA GLY A 80 -11.24 6.25 -13.84
C GLY A 80 -10.80 7.10 -12.65
N ILE A 81 -10.57 6.50 -11.48
CA ILE A 81 -10.14 7.19 -10.27
C ILE A 81 -8.65 7.53 -10.37
N LYS A 82 -8.32 8.80 -10.16
CA LYS A 82 -6.97 9.36 -10.19
C LYS A 82 -6.31 9.29 -8.83
N LEU A 83 -5.00 9.12 -8.80
CA LEU A 83 -4.21 9.05 -7.57
C LEU A 83 -4.31 10.32 -6.73
N GLU A 84 -4.38 11.49 -7.36
CA GLU A 84 -4.49 12.79 -6.70
C GLU A 84 -5.75 12.94 -5.85
N THR A 85 -6.78 12.13 -6.13
CA THR A 85 -8.03 12.11 -5.37
C THR A 85 -7.78 11.80 -3.90
N PHE A 86 -6.78 10.97 -3.59
CA PHE A 86 -6.46 10.51 -2.25
C PHE A 86 -5.38 11.34 -1.55
N LEU A 87 -4.71 12.28 -2.20
CA LEU A 87 -3.56 12.94 -1.61
C LEU A 87 -3.98 13.90 -0.47
N PRO A 88 -3.20 13.98 0.62
CA PRO A 88 -3.51 14.84 1.75
C PRO A 88 -3.35 16.32 1.38
N THR A 89 -4.04 17.19 2.10
CA THR A 89 -3.85 18.65 1.99
C THR A 89 -2.84 19.18 3.01
N ASP A 90 -2.58 18.42 4.09
CA ASP A 90 -1.55 18.75 5.07
C ASP A 90 -0.16 18.39 4.52
N GLU A 91 0.72 19.38 4.45
CA GLU A 91 2.08 19.19 3.91
C GLU A 91 2.97 18.34 4.82
N ASN A 92 2.62 18.22 6.11
CA ASN A 92 3.37 17.39 7.07
C ASN A 92 3.11 15.90 6.87
N VAL A 93 2.01 15.53 6.20
CA VAL A 93 1.68 14.14 5.92
C VAL A 93 2.54 13.65 4.76
N HIS A 94 3.27 12.57 5.00
CA HIS A 94 4.21 11.97 4.07
C HIS A 94 3.91 10.50 3.78
N PHE A 95 3.02 9.87 4.54
CA PHE A 95 2.64 8.47 4.36
C PHE A 95 1.13 8.30 4.50
N LEU A 96 0.52 7.62 3.54
CA LEU A 96 -0.91 7.28 3.57
C LEU A 96 -1.04 5.80 3.33
N ALA A 97 -1.60 5.10 4.31
CA ALA A 97 -1.86 3.67 4.21
C ALA A 97 -3.24 3.37 4.74
N SER A 98 -3.77 2.22 4.37
CA SER A 98 -4.96 1.69 5.00
C SER A 98 -4.62 0.79 6.17
N SER A 99 -5.64 0.42 6.91
CA SER A 99 -5.58 -0.66 7.89
C SER A 99 -6.69 -1.67 7.66
N ASP A 100 -6.47 -2.87 8.19
CA ASP A 100 -7.48 -3.90 8.34
C ASP A 100 -7.49 -4.45 9.78
N ASN A 101 -8.17 -5.57 10.00
CA ASN A 101 -8.29 -6.18 11.33
C ASN A 101 -6.94 -6.61 11.94
N ASP A 102 -5.89 -6.75 11.13
CA ASP A 102 -4.53 -7.11 11.55
C ASP A 102 -3.61 -5.88 11.73
N GLY A 103 -4.11 -4.67 11.54
CA GLY A 103 -3.36 -3.43 11.68
C GLY A 103 -3.07 -2.73 10.36
N LEU A 104 -1.95 -2.01 10.32
CA LEU A 104 -1.42 -1.41 9.08
C LEU A 104 -1.38 -2.45 7.96
N ASN A 105 -1.96 -2.12 6.81
CA ASN A 105 -1.80 -2.88 5.57
C ASN A 105 -1.05 -2.01 4.57
N ASP A 106 0.21 -2.39 4.30
CA ASP A 106 1.10 -1.66 3.39
C ASP A 106 1.26 -2.38 2.04
N GLY A 107 0.21 -3.11 1.62
CA GLY A 107 0.12 -3.70 0.29
C GLY A 107 -0.17 -2.68 -0.80
N VAL A 108 -0.92 -1.62 -0.47
CA VAL A 108 -1.16 -0.46 -1.35
C VAL A 108 -1.11 0.81 -0.51
N PHE A 109 -0.23 1.75 -0.86
CA PHE A 109 -0.05 2.98 -0.07
C PHE A 109 0.63 4.10 -0.87
N PHE A 110 0.58 5.32 -0.32
CA PHE A 110 1.29 6.48 -0.83
C PHE A 110 2.41 6.87 0.12
N ILE A 111 3.56 7.25 -0.44
CA ILE A 111 4.66 7.83 0.32
C ILE A 111 5.28 9.01 -0.43
N ARG A 112 5.43 10.14 0.25
CA ARG A 112 5.94 11.39 -0.32
C ARG A 112 7.46 11.29 -0.50
N VAL A 113 7.97 11.88 -1.56
CA VAL A 113 9.41 12.11 -1.73
C VAL A 113 9.84 13.18 -0.72
N HIS A 114 10.33 12.72 0.43
CA HIS A 114 10.69 13.58 1.55
C HIS A 114 11.80 12.95 2.40
N PRO A 115 12.69 13.72 3.05
CA PRO A 115 13.70 13.17 3.97
C PRO A 115 13.10 12.28 5.07
N TRP A 116 11.95 12.65 5.63
CA TRP A 116 11.24 11.82 6.60
C TRP A 116 10.92 10.42 6.06
N SER A 117 10.48 10.33 4.80
CA SER A 117 10.17 9.06 4.14
C SER A 117 11.43 8.22 3.90
N TYR A 118 12.56 8.86 3.63
CA TYR A 118 13.84 8.16 3.54
C TYR A 118 14.23 7.53 4.89
N ASP A 119 14.14 8.32 5.97
CA ASP A 119 14.50 7.87 7.31
C ASP A 119 13.57 6.75 7.81
N ILE A 120 12.26 6.87 7.61
CA ILE A 120 11.29 5.87 8.07
C ILE A 120 11.52 4.51 7.37
N LEU A 121 11.81 4.52 6.07
CA LEU A 121 12.07 3.31 5.30
C LEU A 121 13.39 2.66 5.69
N LEU A 122 14.44 3.46 5.94
CA LEU A 122 15.74 2.96 6.41
C LEU A 122 15.62 2.34 7.81
N ASN A 123 14.87 2.98 8.70
CA ASN A 123 14.56 2.45 10.01
C ASN A 123 13.77 1.15 9.91
N ALA A 124 12.73 1.07 9.05
CA ALA A 124 11.94 -0.14 8.86
C ALA A 124 12.77 -1.30 8.32
N PHE A 125 13.66 -1.02 7.36
CA PHE A 125 14.54 -2.04 6.79
C PHE A 125 15.54 -2.60 7.81
N SER A 126 16.04 -1.74 8.70
CA SER A 126 17.04 -2.08 9.71
C SER A 126 16.44 -2.59 11.03
N TYR A 127 15.13 -2.41 11.25
CA TYR A 127 14.44 -2.73 12.50
C TYR A 127 14.75 -4.13 13.05
N SER A 128 14.72 -5.15 12.19
CA SER A 128 14.98 -6.55 12.58
C SER A 128 16.42 -6.80 13.07
N HIS A 129 17.40 -5.96 12.68
CA HIS A 129 18.77 -6.08 13.17
C HIS A 129 18.92 -5.57 14.61
N TYR A 130 18.17 -4.54 14.98
CA TYR A 130 18.18 -3.94 16.32
C TYR A 130 17.16 -4.57 17.27
N ASN A 131 16.18 -5.31 16.75
CA ASN A 131 15.11 -5.95 17.51
C ASN A 131 15.15 -7.49 17.36
N LYS A 132 16.34 -8.08 17.54
CA LYS A 132 16.53 -9.53 17.43
C LYS A 132 15.61 -10.28 18.39
N GLY A 133 15.02 -11.37 17.91
CA GLY A 133 14.13 -12.22 18.70
C GLY A 133 12.67 -11.75 18.77
N LYS A 134 12.34 -10.53 18.30
CA LYS A 134 10.93 -10.14 18.16
C LYS A 134 10.27 -10.94 17.05
N PHE A 135 9.04 -11.38 17.31
CA PHE A 135 8.18 -11.94 16.28
C PHE A 135 7.74 -10.84 15.31
N LEU A 136 7.97 -11.05 14.02
CA LEU A 136 7.62 -10.11 12.95
C LEU A 136 6.61 -10.79 12.03
N LYS A 137 5.34 -10.87 12.48
CA LYS A 137 4.27 -11.65 11.83
C LYS A 137 4.19 -11.35 10.33
N PHE A 138 4.25 -10.07 9.99
CA PHE A 138 4.16 -9.58 8.62
C PHE A 138 5.48 -8.95 8.15
N ALA A 139 6.62 -9.53 8.55
CA ALA A 139 7.94 -9.15 8.09
C ALA A 139 8.24 -7.64 8.23
N GLU A 140 8.39 -6.94 7.10
CA GLU A 140 8.69 -5.50 6.99
C GLU A 140 7.49 -4.61 7.39
N GLN A 141 6.25 -5.06 7.18
CA GLN A 141 5.02 -4.35 7.53
C GLN A 141 4.95 -4.21 9.05
N THR A 142 5.23 -5.31 9.78
CA THR A 142 5.37 -5.26 11.24
C THR A 142 6.50 -4.31 11.67
N CYS A 143 7.63 -4.28 10.94
CA CYS A 143 8.73 -3.34 11.23
C CYS A 143 8.28 -1.88 11.07
N LEU A 144 7.65 -1.55 9.93
CA LEU A 144 7.15 -0.20 9.62
C LEU A 144 6.10 0.25 10.64
N ASN A 145 5.12 -0.60 10.92
CA ASN A 145 4.09 -0.36 11.92
C ASN A 145 4.69 -0.06 13.32
N ASN A 146 5.67 -0.86 13.75
CA ASN A 146 6.32 -0.64 15.05
C ASN A 146 7.06 0.69 15.13
N ILE A 147 7.66 1.16 14.04
CA ILE A 147 8.31 2.48 14.02
C ILE A 147 7.26 3.57 14.02
N LEU A 148 6.26 3.50 13.14
CA LEU A 148 5.18 4.49 13.07
C LEU A 148 4.40 4.63 14.38
N SER A 149 4.42 3.60 15.25
CA SER A 149 3.79 3.65 16.57
C SER A 149 4.45 4.60 17.57
N ASP A 150 5.62 5.15 17.26
CA ASP A 150 6.23 6.22 18.04
C ASP A 150 5.48 7.54 17.83
N GLU A 151 5.12 8.20 18.94
CA GLU A 151 4.39 9.47 18.94
C GLU A 151 5.08 10.59 18.15
N SER A 152 6.39 10.52 17.94
CA SER A 152 7.12 11.49 17.10
C SER A 152 6.77 11.40 15.62
N HIS A 153 6.17 10.29 15.15
CA HIS A 153 5.81 10.09 13.75
C HIS A 153 4.35 10.40 13.43
N LYS A 154 3.50 10.57 14.45
CA LYS A 154 2.04 10.68 14.29
C LYS A 154 1.61 11.77 13.32
N ASP A 155 2.35 12.87 13.24
CA ASP A 155 2.04 14.02 12.37
C ASP A 155 2.44 13.84 10.91
N HIS A 156 3.10 12.73 10.60
CA HIS A 156 3.67 12.46 9.28
C HIS A 156 2.96 11.36 8.52
N TYR A 157 1.94 10.74 9.10
CA TYR A 157 1.12 9.76 8.41
C TYR A 157 -0.36 9.91 8.72
N VAL A 158 -1.18 9.32 7.85
CA VAL A 158 -2.62 9.15 8.07
C VAL A 158 -3.01 7.75 7.67
N ILE A 159 -3.82 7.12 8.52
CA ILE A 159 -4.49 5.87 8.17
C ILE A 159 -5.84 6.23 7.58
N VAL A 160 -6.17 5.64 6.44
CA VAL A 160 -7.38 5.95 5.67
C VAL A 160 -8.27 4.71 5.54
N PRO A 161 -9.56 4.88 5.20
CA PRO A 161 -10.44 3.76 4.89
C PRO A 161 -9.83 2.88 3.79
N ASN A 162 -9.85 1.56 3.98
CA ASN A 162 -9.28 0.64 2.99
C ASN A 162 -10.07 0.65 1.68
N GLU A 163 -11.35 1.02 1.72
CA GLU A 163 -12.26 1.20 0.58
C GLU A 163 -11.72 2.18 -0.47
N TRP A 164 -10.79 3.05 -0.11
CA TRP A 164 -10.23 4.04 -1.03
C TRP A 164 -9.29 3.42 -2.07
N PHE A 165 -8.38 2.53 -1.66
CA PHE A 165 -7.36 2.00 -2.57
C PHE A 165 -6.75 0.65 -2.16
N ASN A 166 -7.30 -0.02 -1.15
CA ASN A 166 -6.75 -1.29 -0.65
C ASN A 166 -7.86 -2.21 -0.14
N VAL A 167 -8.93 -2.37 -0.93
CA VAL A 167 -10.14 -3.09 -0.52
C VAL A 167 -9.87 -4.58 -0.52
N ASN A 168 -10.24 -5.30 0.55
CA ASN A 168 -10.17 -6.76 0.52
C ASN A 168 -11.13 -7.32 -0.52
N PHE A 169 -10.74 -8.39 -1.21
CA PHE A 169 -11.58 -9.04 -2.21
C PHE A 169 -12.99 -9.40 -1.74
N ASP A 170 -13.15 -9.85 -0.49
CA ASP A 170 -14.46 -10.26 0.04
C ASP A 170 -15.36 -9.05 0.40
N ASP A 171 -14.76 -7.86 0.58
CA ASP A 171 -15.46 -6.61 0.90
C ASP A 171 -15.75 -5.75 -0.35
N ARG A 172 -15.33 -6.22 -1.53
CA ARG A 172 -15.38 -5.45 -2.78
C ARG A 172 -16.82 -5.07 -3.17
N LYS A 173 -16.97 -3.88 -3.74
CA LYS A 173 -18.20 -3.37 -4.33
C LYS A 173 -17.91 -2.58 -5.60
N LYS A 174 -18.96 -2.35 -6.39
CA LYS A 174 -18.88 -1.48 -7.56
C LYS A 174 -18.45 -0.08 -7.14
N GLY A 175 -17.54 0.52 -7.90
CA GLY A 175 -16.97 1.84 -7.62
C GLY A 175 -15.61 1.79 -6.94
N ASP A 176 -15.22 0.66 -6.33
CA ASP A 176 -13.92 0.52 -5.69
C ASP A 176 -12.79 0.68 -6.70
N PHE A 177 -11.71 1.35 -6.29
CA PHE A 177 -10.57 1.63 -7.15
C PHE A 177 -9.68 0.40 -7.37
N ILE A 178 -9.20 -0.20 -6.27
CA ILE A 178 -8.29 -1.34 -6.27
C ILE A 178 -8.79 -2.40 -5.30
N VAL A 179 -8.86 -3.64 -5.78
CA VAL A 179 -9.14 -4.81 -4.97
C VAL A 179 -7.84 -5.57 -4.70
N HIS A 180 -7.54 -5.79 -3.42
CA HIS A 180 -6.37 -6.51 -2.92
C HIS A 180 -6.75 -7.95 -2.54
N PHE A 181 -5.99 -8.91 -3.08
CA PHE A 181 -6.19 -10.33 -2.84
C PHE A 181 -5.30 -10.84 -1.69
N LYS A 182 -5.18 -10.07 -0.60
CA LYS A 182 -4.42 -10.44 0.60
C LYS A 182 -4.98 -11.72 1.24
N ASP A 183 -4.09 -12.64 1.65
CA ASP A 183 -4.42 -13.84 2.44
C ASP A 183 -5.54 -14.73 1.86
N ILE A 184 -5.69 -14.71 0.53
CA ILE A 184 -6.71 -15.47 -0.19
C ILE A 184 -6.11 -16.64 -0.96
N GLU A 185 -6.78 -17.78 -0.89
CA GLU A 185 -6.51 -18.95 -1.74
C GLU A 185 -7.10 -18.78 -3.15
N PHE A 186 -6.50 -19.47 -4.13
CA PHE A 186 -6.94 -19.47 -5.53
C PHE A 186 -7.00 -18.06 -6.16
N LYS A 187 -6.04 -17.19 -5.82
CA LYS A 187 -6.00 -15.77 -6.27
C LYS A 187 -6.13 -15.63 -7.80
N ASN A 188 -5.46 -16.50 -8.57
CA ASN A 188 -5.53 -16.47 -10.04
C ASN A 188 -6.97 -16.65 -10.56
N GLU A 189 -7.68 -17.66 -10.05
CA GLU A 189 -9.07 -17.94 -10.45
C GLU A 189 -10.01 -16.82 -9.99
N LYS A 190 -9.89 -16.38 -8.74
CA LYS A 190 -10.72 -15.30 -8.19
C LYS A 190 -10.51 -13.99 -8.94
N ALA A 191 -9.27 -13.64 -9.27
CA ALA A 191 -8.96 -12.44 -10.05
C ALA A 191 -9.48 -12.55 -11.48
N MET A 192 -9.37 -13.72 -12.11
CA MET A 192 -9.97 -13.97 -13.42
C MET A 192 -11.50 -13.78 -13.38
N ASN A 193 -12.18 -14.30 -12.36
CA ASN A 193 -13.63 -14.16 -12.22
C ASN A 193 -14.02 -12.71 -11.96
N LEU A 194 -13.29 -11.98 -11.10
CA LEU A 194 -13.50 -10.55 -10.90
C LEU A 194 -13.42 -9.76 -12.21
N ARG A 195 -12.41 -10.03 -13.06
CA ARG A 195 -12.32 -9.35 -14.37
C ARG A 195 -13.51 -9.60 -15.28
N LYS A 196 -14.19 -10.75 -15.15
CA LYS A 196 -15.44 -11.05 -15.88
C LYS A 196 -16.65 -10.32 -15.27
N GLU A 197 -16.61 -10.02 -13.98
CA GLU A 197 -17.64 -9.25 -13.26
C GLU A 197 -17.55 -7.74 -13.57
N ILE A 198 -16.34 -7.22 -13.83
CA ILE A 198 -16.11 -5.80 -14.11
C ILE A 198 -16.77 -5.39 -15.43
N ASN A 199 -17.60 -4.35 -15.36
CA ASN A 199 -18.32 -3.76 -16.47
C ASN A 199 -18.50 -2.24 -16.24
N ASN A 200 -19.23 -1.54 -17.10
CA ASN A 200 -19.41 -0.10 -16.98
C ASN A 200 -20.02 0.35 -15.64
N GLU A 201 -20.86 -0.47 -15.00
CA GLU A 201 -21.47 -0.15 -13.70
C GLU A 201 -20.42 -0.06 -12.59
N TRP A 202 -19.29 -0.76 -12.71
CA TRP A 202 -18.17 -0.61 -11.77
C TRP A 202 -17.52 0.76 -11.87
N TYR A 203 -17.33 1.24 -13.10
CA TYR A 203 -16.68 2.52 -13.36
C TYR A 203 -17.59 3.70 -13.01
N GLU A 204 -18.90 3.55 -13.23
CA GLU A 204 -19.90 4.61 -13.01
C GLU A 204 -20.33 4.75 -11.55
N ALA A 205 -20.14 3.71 -10.72
CA ALA A 205 -20.55 3.70 -9.32
C ALA A 205 -19.73 4.64 -8.41
N SER A 206 -18.56 5.11 -8.86
CA SER A 206 -17.76 6.10 -8.13
C SER A 206 -16.99 7.00 -9.10
N ASN A 207 -16.77 8.25 -8.71
CA ASN A 207 -16.04 9.22 -9.51
C ASN A 207 -15.12 10.09 -8.65
N ASN A 208 -14.13 10.72 -9.30
CA ASN A 208 -13.12 11.55 -8.62
C ASN A 208 -13.71 12.71 -7.82
N LYS A 209 -14.81 13.32 -8.28
CA LYS A 209 -15.36 14.52 -7.63
C LYS A 209 -15.97 14.17 -6.26
N ASP A 210 -16.79 13.12 -6.24
CA ASP A 210 -17.48 12.71 -5.01
C ASP A 210 -16.49 12.07 -4.03
N LEU A 211 -15.59 11.22 -4.52
CA LEU A 211 -14.54 10.62 -3.70
C LEU A 211 -13.56 11.67 -3.16
N ARG A 212 -13.17 12.68 -3.95
CA ARG A 212 -12.30 13.76 -3.46
C ARG A 212 -12.98 14.56 -2.35
N LYS A 213 -14.30 14.79 -2.44
CA LYS A 213 -15.05 15.47 -1.39
C LYS A 213 -15.01 14.65 -0.09
N GLU A 214 -15.28 13.35 -0.17
CA GLU A 214 -15.18 12.44 0.98
C GLU A 214 -13.79 12.45 1.61
N VAL A 215 -12.74 12.39 0.79
CA VAL A 215 -11.34 12.43 1.23
C VAL A 215 -11.01 13.73 1.97
N LEU A 216 -11.46 14.88 1.43
CA LEU A 216 -11.23 16.17 2.06
C LEU A 216 -12.01 16.32 3.38
N ASP A 217 -13.25 15.86 3.42
CA ASP A 217 -14.06 15.85 4.64
C ASP A 217 -13.43 14.95 5.71
N TYR A 218 -12.83 13.82 5.30
CA TYR A 218 -12.10 12.92 6.19
C TYR A 218 -10.85 13.56 6.81
N TYR A 219 -10.05 14.30 6.03
CA TYR A 219 -8.86 14.98 6.53
C TYR A 219 -9.15 16.14 7.49
N GLN A 220 -10.37 16.65 7.51
CA GLN A 220 -10.81 17.65 8.51
C GLN A 220 -11.20 17.02 9.85
N LYS A 221 -11.39 15.70 9.92
CA LYS A 221 -11.74 15.00 11.16
C LYS A 221 -10.55 14.94 12.11
N SER A 222 -10.85 14.89 13.41
CA SER A 222 -9.83 14.56 14.42
C SER A 222 -9.26 13.16 14.16
N ARG A 223 -7.99 12.93 14.53
CA ARG A 223 -7.37 11.60 14.39
C ARG A 223 -8.13 10.48 15.09
N SER A 224 -8.73 10.75 16.24
CA SER A 224 -9.56 9.77 16.96
C SER A 224 -10.84 9.37 16.19
N SER A 225 -11.22 10.14 15.17
CA SER A 225 -12.38 9.89 14.31
C SER A 225 -11.99 9.39 12.91
N GLN A 226 -10.70 9.12 12.69
CA GLN A 226 -10.15 8.49 11.49
C GLN A 226 -10.25 6.95 11.62
N SER A 227 -9.98 6.23 10.53
CA SER A 227 -10.30 4.81 10.33
C SER A 227 -9.81 3.87 11.43
N HIS A 228 -10.56 2.81 11.66
CA HIS A 228 -10.30 1.80 12.68
C HIS A 228 -9.19 0.83 12.22
N GLY A 229 -8.45 0.26 13.19
CA GLY A 229 -7.39 -0.74 12.91
C GLY A 229 -6.00 -0.15 12.68
N GLY A 230 -5.74 1.11 13.08
CA GLY A 230 -4.54 1.86 12.72
C GLY A 230 -3.18 1.32 13.19
N VAL A 231 -2.20 2.21 13.26
CA VAL A 231 -0.84 1.88 13.70
C VAL A 231 -0.82 1.66 15.20
N PHE A 232 -0.38 0.48 15.63
CA PHE A 232 -0.23 0.15 17.04
C PHE A 232 1.12 -0.51 17.29
N LYS A 233 1.71 -0.23 18.45
CA LYS A 233 2.93 -0.93 18.85
C LYS A 233 2.60 -2.40 19.08
N GLU A 234 3.20 -3.33 18.34
CA GLU A 234 3.06 -4.75 18.67
C GLU A 234 3.71 -4.98 20.05
N ILE A 235 2.86 -5.23 21.05
CA ILE A 235 3.31 -5.68 22.36
C ILE A 235 3.64 -7.15 22.19
N ASN A 236 4.93 -7.47 22.12
CA ASN A 236 5.52 -8.82 22.03
C ASN A 236 4.50 -9.97 22.12
N TYR A 237 4.31 -10.71 21.03
CA TYR A 237 3.51 -11.94 21.02
C TYR A 237 4.03 -13.04 21.98
N ASP A 238 5.11 -12.81 22.72
CA ASP A 238 5.61 -13.67 23.81
C ASP A 238 4.60 -13.89 24.95
N ASN A 239 3.53 -13.09 25.04
CA ASN A 239 2.45 -13.32 26.01
C ASN A 239 1.41 -14.37 25.57
N LYS A 240 1.53 -15.00 24.39
CA LYS A 240 0.84 -16.27 24.12
C LYS A 240 1.65 -17.46 24.64
N LYS A 241 1.86 -17.49 25.96
CA LYS A 241 2.13 -18.73 26.70
C LYS A 241 1.07 -18.92 27.77
N LYS A 242 0.35 -20.04 27.63
CA LYS A 242 -0.53 -20.73 28.59
C LYS A 242 -2.00 -20.26 28.61
N LEU A 243 -2.79 -20.83 27.69
CA LEU A 243 -3.96 -21.60 28.10
C LEU A 243 -3.67 -23.06 27.77
#